data_AF-A0A8A4TVF4-F1
#
_entry.id   AF-A0A8A4TVF4-F1
#
_cell.length_a   1.000
_cell.length_b   1.000
_cell.length_c   1.000
_cell.angle_alpha   90.00
_cell.angle_beta   90.00
_cell.angle_gamma   90.00
#
_symmetry.space_group_name_H-M   'P 1'
#
loop_
_entity.id
_entity.type
_entity.pdbx_description
1 polymer ?
#
loop_
_entity_poly.entity_id
_entity_poly.type
_entity_poly.pdbx_seq_one_letter_code
_entity_poly.pdbx_strand_id
1 'polypeptide(L)'
;MTAREKHRQLRVPALALAWLLVWFLGAPLQAQQPPYVVTGLKTYEGNVFAVGQDVIVEGTVKGDVGAVMADIHIKGTVEGNITALGGSVRIYRDANVSGNLLCLGGDVSSHEQAMVGGKIVHHFAPSGPSRESAYLTSSHSMAALFFAQSFFLFLVIIITFYIFPNQVNEASFQLGQDLTRHFIIGLITLATFLLAMFVSILLMVVMVGFPMFLLFSSGLMVVSIFGSVVVFHRVGTVIEELSNGLLSTVASLLMAVLLIGVILHLPLLGTLMQLTILIMGCGVIIETRFGTNKQWFTKKKRYWAAS
;
A
#
# COMPACT_ATOMS: atom_id res chain seq x y z
N MET A 1 22.35 21.31 10.80
CA MET A 1 21.47 20.15 10.55
C MET A 1 22.27 19.15 9.72
N THR A 2 22.63 18.02 10.32
CA THR A 2 23.61 17.08 9.77
C THR A 2 22.94 16.12 8.78
N ALA A 3 23.68 15.67 7.76
CA ALA A 3 23.18 14.79 6.69
C ALA A 3 22.45 13.52 7.20
N ARG A 4 22.76 13.09 8.43
CA ARG A 4 22.14 11.94 9.11
C ARG A 4 20.67 12.17 9.49
N GLU A 5 20.23 13.40 9.73
CA GLU A 5 18.83 13.72 10.08
C GLU A 5 17.93 13.80 8.83
N LYS A 6 18.47 14.20 7.68
CA LYS A 6 17.74 14.24 6.40
C LYS A 6 17.33 12.85 5.91
N HIS A 7 18.16 11.82 6.17
CA HIS A 7 17.84 10.43 5.82
C HIS A 7 16.74 9.79 6.67
N ARG A 8 16.52 10.28 7.91
CA ARG A 8 15.48 9.75 8.80
C ARG A 8 14.09 10.27 8.43
N GLN A 9 13.98 11.49 7.92
CA GLN A 9 12.72 12.07 7.45
C GLN A 9 12.23 11.49 6.11
N LEU A 10 13.10 10.89 5.30
CA LEU A 10 12.74 10.23 4.04
C LEU A 10 12.35 8.74 4.19
N ARG A 11 12.69 8.10 5.32
CA ARG A 11 12.40 6.69 5.56
C ARG A 11 10.94 6.41 5.89
N VAL A 12 10.28 7.31 6.61
CA VAL A 12 8.86 7.19 6.99
C VAL A 12 7.92 7.32 5.78
N PRO A 13 8.07 8.30 4.88
CA PRO A 13 7.27 8.35 3.65
C PRO A 13 7.62 7.19 2.70
N ALA A 14 8.87 6.71 2.66
CA ALA A 14 9.23 5.53 1.88
C ALA A 14 8.59 4.23 2.40
N LEU A 15 8.45 4.08 3.73
CA LEU A 15 7.75 2.95 4.35
C LEU A 15 6.23 3.04 4.15
N ALA A 16 5.66 4.24 4.16
CA ALA A 16 4.25 4.47 3.84
C ALA A 16 3.95 4.25 2.35
N LEU A 17 4.86 4.64 1.45
CA LEU A 17 4.79 4.32 0.03
C LEU A 17 4.96 2.82 -0.20
N ALA A 18 5.88 2.16 0.50
CA ALA A 18 6.03 0.71 0.46
C ALA A 18 4.77 0.01 0.97
N TRP A 19 4.12 0.55 2.01
CA TRP A 19 2.83 0.08 2.52
C TRP A 19 1.70 0.23 1.51
N LEU A 20 1.60 1.39 0.85
CA LEU A 20 0.64 1.65 -0.23
C LEU A 20 0.91 0.79 -1.47
N LEU A 21 2.19 0.55 -1.80
CA LEU A 21 2.61 -0.33 -2.89
C LEU A 21 2.31 -1.78 -2.59
N VAL A 22 2.46 -2.27 -1.35
CA VAL A 22 2.02 -3.61 -0.94
C VAL A 22 0.51 -3.76 -1.09
N TRP A 23 -0.26 -2.71 -0.79
CA TRP A 23 -1.71 -2.66 -1.03
C TRP A 23 -2.08 -2.67 -2.52
N PHE A 24 -1.31 -1.98 -3.38
CA PHE A 24 -1.57 -1.90 -4.82
C PHE A 24 -1.04 -3.12 -5.61
N LEU A 25 0.08 -3.72 -5.19
CA LEU A 25 0.68 -4.91 -5.82
C LEU A 25 -0.06 -6.21 -5.49
N GLY A 26 -0.91 -6.21 -4.46
CA GLY A 26 -1.76 -7.36 -4.12
C GLY A 26 -2.95 -7.57 -5.06
N ALA A 27 -3.21 -6.63 -5.98
CA ALA A 27 -4.10 -6.90 -7.10
C ALA A 27 -3.40 -7.88 -8.06
N PRO A 28 -4.08 -8.93 -8.57
CA PRO A 28 -3.48 -9.80 -9.58
C PRO A 28 -3.24 -8.98 -10.86
N LEU A 29 -2.06 -8.39 -10.99
CA LEU A 29 -1.49 -7.90 -12.25
C LEU A 29 -1.07 -9.12 -13.07
N GLN A 30 -2.06 -9.93 -13.45
CA GLN A 30 -1.90 -11.15 -14.24
C GLN A 30 -2.97 -11.22 -15.32
N ALA A 31 -3.25 -10.09 -15.94
CA ALA A 31 -3.55 -10.12 -17.37
C ALA A 31 -2.20 -10.14 -18.08
N GLN A 32 -1.84 -11.29 -18.64
CA GLN A 32 -0.67 -11.43 -19.51
C GLN A 32 -0.93 -10.62 -20.78
N GLN A 33 -0.65 -9.32 -20.72
CA GLN A 33 -0.83 -8.44 -21.86
C GLN A 33 0.30 -8.74 -22.86
N PRO A 34 -0.01 -8.91 -24.16
CA PRO A 34 1.01 -9.15 -25.17
C PRO A 34 2.02 -8.00 -25.16
N PRO A 35 3.31 -8.25 -25.45
CA PRO A 35 4.33 -7.21 -25.41
C PRO A 35 3.94 -6.01 -26.27
N TYR A 36 4.27 -4.80 -25.81
CA TYR A 36 4.06 -3.58 -26.60
C TYR A 36 5.14 -3.52 -27.67
N VAL A 37 4.79 -3.90 -28.90
CA VAL A 37 5.75 -3.95 -30.01
C VAL A 37 5.61 -2.70 -30.87
N VAL A 38 6.63 -1.85 -30.86
CA VAL A 38 6.79 -0.78 -31.86
C VAL A 38 7.48 -1.40 -33.08
N THR A 39 6.70 -1.72 -34.12
CA THR A 39 7.17 -2.44 -35.30
C THR A 39 8.20 -1.64 -36.13
N GLY A 40 9.20 -2.33 -36.69
CA GLY A 40 10.32 -1.78 -37.47
C GLY A 40 9.98 -0.82 -38.61
N LEU A 41 8.78 -0.91 -39.19
CA LEU A 41 8.34 -0.10 -40.34
C LEU A 41 7.63 1.21 -39.94
N LYS A 42 7.40 1.46 -38.64
CA LYS A 42 6.67 2.63 -38.16
C LYS A 42 7.55 3.50 -37.29
N THR A 43 7.53 4.80 -37.57
CA THR A 43 8.01 5.82 -36.65
C THR A 43 6.86 6.19 -35.72
N TYR A 44 7.04 5.97 -34.42
CA TYR A 44 6.08 6.36 -33.40
C TYR A 44 6.46 7.74 -32.87
N GLU A 45 5.57 8.71 -33.03
CA GLU A 45 5.75 10.05 -32.48
C GLU A 45 5.03 10.14 -31.13
N GLY A 46 5.79 10.36 -30.05
CA GLY A 46 5.29 10.40 -28.68
C GLY A 46 6.02 9.46 -27.72
N ASN A 47 5.59 9.47 -26.46
CA ASN A 47 6.19 8.69 -25.39
C ASN A 47 5.51 7.32 -25.27
N VAL A 48 6.31 6.27 -25.07
CA VAL A 48 5.83 4.91 -24.80
C VAL A 48 5.95 4.65 -23.32
N PHE A 49 4.84 4.31 -22.65
CA PHE A 49 4.85 3.96 -21.24
C PHE A 49 4.07 2.67 -21.00
N ALA A 50 4.69 1.69 -20.34
CA ALA A 50 4.10 0.40 -20.02
C ALA A 50 4.27 0.03 -18.54
N VAL A 51 3.29 -0.70 -17.98
CA VAL A 51 3.32 -1.20 -16.61
C VAL A 51 2.98 -2.68 -16.63
N GLY A 52 3.88 -3.53 -16.13
CA GLY A 52 3.70 -4.99 -16.10
C GLY A 52 3.71 -5.69 -17.48
N GLN A 53 4.01 -4.96 -18.54
CA GLN A 53 4.04 -5.45 -19.92
C GLN A 53 5.38 -5.11 -20.57
N ASP A 54 6.04 -6.12 -21.14
CA ASP A 54 7.33 -5.95 -21.84
C ASP A 54 7.20 -5.00 -23.02
N VAL A 55 8.22 -4.16 -23.23
CA VAL A 55 8.28 -3.22 -24.34
C VAL A 55 9.34 -3.70 -25.34
N ILE A 56 8.95 -3.89 -26.60
CA ILE A 56 9.88 -4.25 -27.68
C ILE A 56 9.87 -3.13 -28.72
N VAL A 57 11.00 -2.43 -28.84
CA VAL A 57 11.18 -1.36 -29.82
C VAL A 57 11.97 -1.90 -31.00
N GLU A 58 11.30 -2.18 -32.12
CA GLU A 58 11.93 -2.60 -33.38
C GLU A 58 12.04 -1.44 -34.38
N GLY A 59 11.16 -0.43 -34.29
CA GLY A 59 11.14 0.76 -35.14
C GLY A 59 11.83 1.98 -34.53
N THR A 60 11.34 3.17 -34.87
CA THR A 60 11.84 4.45 -34.34
C THR A 60 10.81 5.06 -33.40
N VAL A 61 11.23 5.43 -32.19
CA VAL A 61 10.41 6.17 -31.20
C VAL A 61 10.98 7.57 -31.04
N LYS A 62 10.22 8.58 -31.49
CA LYS A 62 10.54 10.00 -31.30
C LYS A 62 10.00 10.52 -29.97
N GLY A 63 10.49 9.95 -28.87
CA GLY A 63 10.03 10.26 -27.52
C GLY A 63 10.68 9.37 -26.47
N ASP A 64 10.21 9.51 -25.22
CA ASP A 64 10.70 8.73 -24.09
C ASP A 64 10.07 7.34 -24.05
N VAL A 65 10.83 6.33 -23.60
CA VAL A 65 10.35 4.96 -23.38
C VAL A 65 10.46 4.62 -21.90
N GLY A 66 9.33 4.32 -21.27
CA GLY A 66 9.23 3.98 -19.85
C GLY A 66 8.58 2.62 -19.63
N ALA A 67 9.14 1.82 -18.73
CA ALA A 67 8.51 0.59 -18.26
C ALA A 67 8.63 0.44 -16.74
N VAL A 68 7.56 -0.03 -16.11
CA VAL A 68 7.52 -0.36 -14.68
C VAL A 68 7.17 -1.84 -14.51
N MET A 69 7.98 -2.58 -13.75
CA MET A 69 7.85 -4.02 -13.51
C MET A 69 7.81 -4.86 -14.80
N ALA A 70 8.57 -4.43 -15.82
CA ALA A 70 8.62 -5.07 -17.12
C ALA A 70 9.95 -4.83 -17.82
N ASP A 71 10.32 -5.73 -18.73
CA ASP A 71 11.59 -5.65 -19.45
C ASP A 71 11.46 -4.78 -20.72
N ILE A 72 12.53 -4.03 -21.04
CA ILE A 72 12.60 -3.22 -22.25
C ILE A 72 13.64 -3.82 -23.21
N HIS A 73 13.21 -4.18 -24.41
CA HIS A 73 14.05 -4.71 -25.49
C HIS A 73 14.14 -3.70 -26.63
N ILE A 74 15.35 -3.23 -26.92
CA ILE A 74 15.57 -2.17 -27.91
C ILE A 74 16.38 -2.75 -29.07
N LYS A 75 15.72 -2.92 -30.21
CA LYS A 75 16.34 -3.32 -31.48
C LYS A 75 16.43 -2.16 -32.48
N GLY A 76 15.63 -1.10 -32.30
CA GLY A 76 15.56 0.07 -33.18
C GLY A 76 16.09 1.36 -32.53
N THR A 77 15.53 2.50 -32.94
CA THR A 77 16.00 3.83 -32.51
C THR A 77 15.05 4.47 -31.49
N VAL A 78 15.60 5.05 -30.43
CA VAL A 78 14.88 5.85 -29.43
C VAL A 78 15.55 7.23 -29.36
N GLU A 79 14.82 8.27 -29.75
CA GLU A 79 15.36 9.64 -29.75
C GLU A 79 15.27 10.31 -28.36
N GLY A 80 14.47 9.76 -27.43
CA GLY A 80 14.32 10.25 -26.07
C GLY A 80 15.07 9.43 -25.00
N ASN A 81 14.62 9.58 -23.75
CA ASN A 81 15.17 8.90 -22.59
C ASN A 81 14.50 7.54 -22.35
N ILE A 82 15.20 6.66 -21.65
CA ILE A 82 14.73 5.32 -21.32
C ILE A 82 14.71 5.16 -19.82
N THR A 83 13.54 4.80 -19.28
CA THR A 83 13.35 4.62 -17.83
C THR A 83 12.75 3.24 -17.56
N ALA A 84 13.52 2.38 -16.90
CA ALA A 84 13.06 1.07 -16.42
C ALA A 84 13.06 1.03 -14.89
N LEU A 85 11.91 0.73 -14.29
CA LEU A 85 11.74 0.57 -12.84
C LEU A 85 11.32 -0.86 -12.53
N GLY A 86 12.18 -1.65 -11.90
CA GLY A 86 11.90 -3.03 -11.50
C GLY A 86 11.90 -4.05 -12.66
N GLY A 87 12.57 -3.72 -13.77
CA GLY A 87 12.76 -4.57 -14.94
C GLY A 87 14.09 -4.28 -15.63
N SER A 88 14.52 -5.18 -16.51
CA SER A 88 15.83 -5.10 -17.16
C SER A 88 15.74 -4.43 -18.53
N VAL A 89 16.82 -3.77 -18.94
CA VAL A 89 16.94 -3.17 -20.28
C VAL A 89 17.96 -3.94 -21.09
N ARG A 90 17.56 -4.41 -22.28
CA ARG A 90 18.44 -5.06 -23.24
C ARG A 90 18.51 -4.28 -24.54
N ILE A 91 19.70 -3.78 -24.85
CA ILE A 91 20.00 -3.00 -26.06
C ILE A 91 20.75 -3.90 -27.05
N TYR A 92 20.17 -4.10 -28.22
CA TYR A 92 20.68 -4.99 -29.27
C TYR A 92 21.64 -4.27 -30.24
N ARG A 93 22.31 -5.05 -31.10
CA ARG A 93 23.44 -4.64 -31.96
C ARG A 93 23.25 -3.33 -32.74
N ASP A 94 22.05 -3.08 -33.27
CA ASP A 94 21.75 -1.96 -34.17
C ASP A 94 20.89 -0.87 -33.49
N ALA A 95 20.76 -0.93 -32.17
CA ALA A 95 19.94 0.03 -31.44
C ALA A 95 20.68 1.35 -31.18
N ASN A 96 19.94 2.45 -31.33
CA ASN A 96 20.45 3.80 -31.10
C ASN A 96 19.55 4.53 -30.11
N VAL A 97 20.10 4.96 -28.99
CA VAL A 97 19.41 5.70 -27.93
C VAL A 97 20.04 7.07 -27.81
N SER A 98 19.32 8.12 -28.19
CA SER A 98 19.88 9.48 -28.20
C SER A 98 19.88 10.13 -26.81
N GLY A 99 18.95 9.74 -25.93
CA GLY A 99 18.82 10.27 -24.57
C GLY A 99 19.53 9.47 -23.48
N ASN A 100 19.14 9.71 -22.22
CA ASN A 100 19.68 9.04 -21.04
C ASN A 100 18.97 7.71 -20.76
N LEU A 101 19.67 6.77 -20.12
CA LEU A 101 19.11 5.51 -19.66
C LEU A 101 19.14 5.46 -18.13
N LEU A 102 17.97 5.33 -17.52
CA LEU A 102 17.79 5.10 -16.09
C LEU A 102 17.20 3.70 -15.87
N CYS A 103 17.93 2.81 -15.20
CA CYS A 103 17.44 1.50 -14.80
C CYS A 103 17.57 1.36 -13.27
N LEU A 104 16.45 1.23 -12.58
CA LEU A 104 16.41 1.03 -11.13
C LEU A 104 15.78 -0.32 -10.84
N GLY A 105 16.52 -1.23 -10.21
CA GLY A 105 15.99 -2.52 -9.77
C GLY A 105 16.01 -3.64 -10.82
N GLY A 106 16.78 -3.48 -11.90
CA GLY A 106 17.03 -4.50 -12.92
C GLY A 106 18.45 -4.36 -13.49
N ASP A 107 18.77 -5.16 -14.52
CA ASP A 107 20.07 -5.15 -15.18
C ASP A 107 20.03 -4.39 -16.52
N VAL A 108 21.16 -3.84 -16.94
CA VAL A 108 21.32 -3.18 -18.24
C VAL A 108 22.36 -3.93 -19.05
N SER A 109 21.91 -4.64 -20.08
CA SER A 109 22.78 -5.33 -21.03
C SER A 109 22.78 -4.58 -22.36
N SER A 110 23.95 -4.10 -22.80
CA SER A 110 24.12 -3.41 -24.07
C SER A 110 25.12 -4.14 -24.95
N HIS A 111 24.77 -4.34 -26.22
CA HIS A 111 25.73 -4.83 -27.21
C HIS A 111 26.80 -3.78 -27.50
N GLU A 112 28.04 -4.20 -27.80
CA GLU A 112 29.19 -3.32 -28.04
C GLU A 112 29.02 -2.34 -29.20
N GLN A 113 28.06 -2.60 -30.10
CA GLN A 113 27.79 -1.80 -31.30
C GLN A 113 26.57 -0.88 -31.14
N ALA A 114 25.87 -0.98 -30.02
CA ALA A 114 24.76 -0.11 -29.72
C ALA A 114 25.26 1.27 -29.27
N MET A 115 24.61 2.32 -29.73
CA MET A 115 24.95 3.69 -29.36
C MET A 115 23.98 4.21 -28.31
N VAL A 116 24.52 4.68 -27.18
CA VAL A 116 23.76 5.40 -26.15
C VAL A 116 24.40 6.79 -26.01
N GLY A 117 23.73 7.81 -26.51
CA GLY A 117 24.22 9.19 -26.56
C GLY A 117 24.23 9.89 -25.20
N GLY A 118 23.39 9.45 -24.26
CA GLY A 118 23.29 10.03 -22.92
C GLY A 118 23.96 9.22 -21.81
N LYS A 119 23.69 9.62 -20.57
CA LYS A 119 24.23 8.96 -19.36
C LYS A 119 23.44 7.69 -19.05
N ILE A 120 24.16 6.61 -18.73
CA ILE A 120 23.59 5.38 -18.20
C ILE A 120 23.68 5.42 -16.67
N VAL A 121 22.54 5.44 -16.00
CA VAL A 121 22.41 5.33 -14.54
C VAL A 121 21.70 4.01 -14.24
N HIS A 122 22.45 3.03 -13.74
CA HIS A 122 21.89 1.78 -13.26
C HIS A 122 22.12 1.64 -11.75
N HIS A 123 21.09 1.23 -11.01
CA HIS A 123 21.21 0.81 -9.62
C HIS A 123 20.76 -0.64 -9.55
N PHE A 124 21.74 -1.52 -9.42
CA PHE A 124 21.53 -2.96 -9.35
C PHE A 124 20.74 -3.29 -8.08
N ALA A 125 19.51 -3.79 -8.24
CA ALA A 125 18.95 -4.70 -7.25
C ALA A 125 19.37 -6.12 -7.67
N PRO A 126 19.69 -7.02 -6.72
CA PRO A 126 19.99 -8.40 -7.06
C PRO A 126 18.92 -8.94 -8.02
N SER A 127 19.38 -9.43 -9.17
CA SER A 127 18.52 -10.01 -10.20
C SER A 127 17.51 -10.92 -9.55
N GLY A 128 16.23 -10.58 -9.69
CA GLY A 128 15.13 -11.45 -9.26
C GLY A 128 15.26 -12.82 -9.94
N PRO A 129 14.64 -13.87 -9.36
CA PRO A 129 14.66 -15.21 -9.93
C PRO A 129 14.28 -15.18 -11.42
N SER A 130 14.96 -16.01 -12.25
CA SER A 130 14.68 -16.19 -13.67
C SER A 130 13.17 -16.38 -13.93
N ARG A 131 12.63 -15.96 -15.09
CA ARG A 131 11.18 -16.05 -15.40
C ARG A 131 10.54 -17.41 -15.08
N GLU A 132 11.30 -18.49 -15.21
CA GLU A 132 10.89 -19.85 -14.83
C GLU A 132 10.83 -20.08 -13.30
N SER A 133 11.81 -19.55 -12.56
CA SER A 133 11.79 -19.54 -11.09
C SER A 133 10.88 -18.45 -10.50
N ALA A 134 10.47 -17.45 -11.28
CA ALA A 134 9.50 -16.43 -10.88
C ALA A 134 8.08 -17.00 -10.73
N TYR A 135 7.70 -18.06 -11.46
CA TYR A 135 6.40 -18.73 -11.27
C TYR A 135 6.35 -19.56 -9.98
N LEU A 136 7.41 -20.32 -9.70
CA LEU A 136 7.52 -21.14 -8.48
C LEU A 136 7.78 -20.27 -7.23
N THR A 137 8.49 -19.15 -7.39
CA THR A 137 8.72 -18.17 -6.33
C THR A 137 7.51 -17.24 -6.17
N SER A 138 6.70 -16.95 -7.21
CA SER A 138 5.45 -16.16 -7.08
C SER A 138 4.42 -16.84 -6.19
N SER A 139 4.21 -18.16 -6.32
CA SER A 139 3.22 -18.85 -5.48
C SER A 139 3.67 -18.96 -4.01
N HIS A 140 4.95 -19.24 -3.77
CA HIS A 140 5.50 -19.33 -2.40
C HIS A 140 5.74 -17.95 -1.77
N SER A 141 6.07 -16.92 -2.56
CA SER A 141 6.23 -15.55 -2.06
C SER A 141 4.89 -14.89 -1.76
N MET A 142 3.84 -15.12 -2.56
CA MET A 142 2.51 -14.60 -2.24
C MET A 142 1.98 -15.23 -0.95
N ALA A 143 2.07 -16.57 -0.80
CA ALA A 143 1.71 -17.23 0.45
C ALA A 143 2.56 -16.73 1.62
N ALA A 144 3.89 -16.60 1.46
CA ALA A 144 4.75 -16.08 2.52
C ALA A 144 4.42 -14.62 2.88
N LEU A 145 4.06 -13.77 1.91
CA LEU A 145 3.63 -12.40 2.15
C LEU A 145 2.26 -12.36 2.86
N PHE A 146 1.33 -13.25 2.51
CA PHE A 146 0.04 -13.41 3.20
C PHE A 146 0.22 -13.87 4.66
N PHE A 147 1.08 -14.87 4.88
CA PHE A 147 1.43 -15.33 6.22
C PHE A 147 2.16 -14.24 7.02
N ALA A 148 3.12 -13.54 6.41
CA ALA A 148 3.84 -12.44 7.05
C ALA A 148 2.90 -11.27 7.41
N GLN A 149 1.95 -10.94 6.55
CA GLN A 149 0.94 -9.90 6.80
C GLN A 149 -0.01 -10.31 7.94
N SER A 150 -0.54 -11.53 7.91
CA SER A 150 -1.41 -12.04 8.98
C SER A 150 -0.68 -12.11 10.31
N PHE A 151 0.58 -12.54 10.31
CA PHE A 151 1.44 -12.54 11.49
C PHE A 151 1.73 -11.13 12.00
N PHE A 152 1.97 -10.17 11.10
CA PHE A 152 2.15 -8.77 11.49
C PHE A 152 0.89 -8.18 12.12
N LEU A 153 -0.29 -8.41 11.55
CA LEU A 153 -1.56 -7.97 12.14
C LEU A 153 -1.80 -8.61 13.51
N PHE A 154 -1.50 -9.89 13.65
CA PHE A 154 -1.56 -10.59 14.94
C PHE A 154 -0.68 -9.91 16.00
N LEU A 155 0.56 -9.57 15.67
CA LEU A 155 1.46 -8.84 16.56
C LEU A 155 0.90 -7.45 16.92
N VAL A 156 0.39 -6.70 15.94
CA VAL A 156 -0.20 -5.38 16.19
C VAL A 156 -1.40 -5.48 17.13
N ILE A 157 -2.26 -6.49 16.97
CA ILE A 157 -3.40 -6.74 17.85
C ILE A 157 -2.94 -7.04 19.27
N ILE A 158 -2.00 -7.99 19.45
CA ILE A 158 -1.46 -8.34 20.77
C ILE A 158 -0.82 -7.12 21.44
N ILE A 159 0.03 -6.40 20.72
CA ILE A 159 0.76 -5.24 21.25
C ILE A 159 -0.25 -4.16 21.66
N THR A 160 -1.23 -3.86 20.81
CA THR A 160 -2.24 -2.83 21.11
C THR A 160 -3.11 -3.24 22.30
N PHE A 161 -3.53 -4.50 22.37
CA PHE A 161 -4.29 -5.04 23.49
C PHE A 161 -3.50 -4.98 24.80
N TYR A 162 -2.22 -5.29 24.78
CA TYR A 162 -1.39 -5.27 25.99
C TYR A 162 -1.09 -3.85 26.48
N ILE A 163 -0.90 -2.89 25.58
CA ILE A 163 -0.65 -1.49 25.93
C ILE A 163 -1.93 -0.79 26.41
N PHE A 164 -3.07 -1.09 25.76
CA PHE A 164 -4.34 -0.39 25.97
C PHE A 164 -5.53 -1.35 26.21
N PRO A 165 -5.46 -2.27 27.20
CA PRO A 165 -6.46 -3.32 27.37
C PRO A 165 -7.85 -2.77 27.68
N ASN A 166 -7.92 -1.77 28.57
CA ASN A 166 -9.20 -1.17 28.97
C ASN A 166 -9.88 -0.44 27.81
N GLN A 167 -9.11 0.25 26.98
CA GLN A 167 -9.62 0.99 25.83
C GLN A 167 -10.17 0.04 24.76
N VAL A 168 -9.46 -1.06 24.48
CA VAL A 168 -9.91 -2.06 23.51
C VAL A 168 -11.16 -2.78 24.01
N ASN A 169 -11.20 -3.17 25.28
CA ASN A 169 -12.37 -3.82 25.88
C ASN A 169 -13.62 -2.94 25.87
N GLU A 170 -13.49 -1.67 26.27
CA GLU A 170 -14.61 -0.72 26.29
C GLU A 170 -15.15 -0.45 24.87
N ALA A 171 -14.25 -0.22 23.91
CA ALA A 171 -14.65 -0.03 22.52
C ALA A 171 -15.30 -1.30 21.93
N SER A 172 -14.76 -2.47 22.23
CA SER A 172 -15.30 -3.77 21.79
C SER A 172 -16.70 -4.02 22.35
N PHE A 173 -16.94 -3.63 23.61
CA PHE A 173 -18.25 -3.75 24.24
C PHE A 173 -19.29 -2.85 23.56
N GLN A 174 -18.94 -1.58 23.29
CA GLN A 174 -19.86 -0.67 22.59
C GLN A 174 -20.17 -1.11 21.16
N LEU A 175 -19.18 -1.63 20.43
CA LEU A 175 -19.40 -2.20 19.10
C LEU A 175 -20.48 -3.29 19.11
N GLY A 176 -20.54 -4.09 20.19
CA GLY A 176 -21.53 -5.15 20.36
C GLY A 176 -22.96 -4.68 20.66
N GLN A 177 -23.15 -3.44 21.13
CA GLN A 177 -24.48 -2.93 21.48
C GLN A 177 -25.26 -2.45 20.26
N ASP A 178 -24.66 -1.61 19.42
CA ASP A 178 -25.35 -0.96 18.29
C ASP A 178 -24.51 -1.01 17.00
N LEU A 179 -24.48 -2.15 16.34
CA LEU A 179 -23.63 -2.38 15.16
C LEU A 179 -23.92 -1.39 14.02
N THR A 180 -25.20 -1.13 13.75
CA THR A 180 -25.64 -0.23 12.67
C THR A 180 -25.21 1.22 12.91
N ARG A 181 -25.25 1.68 14.17
CA ARG A 181 -24.87 3.06 14.51
C ARG A 181 -23.37 3.27 14.30
N HIS A 182 -22.55 2.33 14.75
CA HIS A 182 -21.10 2.35 14.49
C HIS A 182 -20.79 2.28 13.00
N PHE A 183 -21.55 1.49 12.22
CA PHE A 183 -21.40 1.44 10.77
C PHE A 183 -21.68 2.81 10.11
N ILE A 184 -22.77 3.50 10.50
CA ILE A 184 -23.13 4.82 9.95
C ILE A 184 -22.08 5.89 10.34
N ILE A 185 -21.67 5.93 11.61
CA ILE A 185 -20.63 6.87 12.08
C ILE A 185 -19.31 6.59 11.36
N GLY A 186 -18.99 5.31 11.16
CA GLY A 186 -17.86 4.87 10.37
C GLY A 186 -17.90 5.38 8.93
N LEU A 187 -19.06 5.28 8.27
CA LEU A 187 -19.25 5.74 6.90
C LEU A 187 -19.05 7.27 6.80
N ILE A 188 -19.63 8.02 7.73
CA ILE A 188 -19.48 9.48 7.81
C ILE A 188 -18.01 9.85 8.07
N THR A 189 -17.34 9.14 8.98
CA THR A 189 -15.93 9.35 9.29
C THR A 189 -15.07 9.11 8.04
N LEU A 190 -15.25 7.97 7.39
CA LEU A 190 -14.51 7.61 6.18
C LEU A 190 -14.74 8.65 5.07
N ALA A 191 -16.00 9.02 4.81
CA ALA A 191 -16.34 10.05 3.83
C ALA A 191 -15.69 11.41 4.16
N THR A 192 -15.65 11.80 5.44
CA THR A 192 -15.01 13.04 5.90
C THR A 192 -13.50 13.01 5.66
N PHE A 193 -12.82 11.90 6.00
CA PHE A 193 -11.39 11.74 5.74
C PHE A 193 -11.08 11.74 4.24
N LEU A 194 -11.86 11.03 3.43
CA LEU A 194 -11.68 10.99 1.99
C LEU A 194 -11.90 12.36 1.35
N LEU A 195 -12.93 13.10 1.77
CA LEU A 195 -13.16 14.47 1.33
C LEU A 195 -12.00 15.38 1.74
N ALA A 196 -11.51 15.29 2.97
CA ALA A 196 -10.37 16.07 3.45
C ALA A 196 -9.09 15.76 2.67
N MET A 197 -8.83 14.49 2.36
CA MET A 197 -7.72 14.06 1.50
C MET A 197 -7.87 14.60 0.08
N PHE A 198 -9.08 14.53 -0.50
CA PHE A 198 -9.37 15.07 -1.83
C PHE A 198 -9.14 16.58 -1.89
N VAL A 199 -9.66 17.34 -0.92
CA VAL A 199 -9.41 18.78 -0.80
C VAL A 199 -7.91 19.07 -0.62
N SER A 200 -7.21 18.24 0.14
CA SER A 200 -5.75 18.39 0.33
C SER A 200 -4.97 18.17 -0.97
N ILE A 201 -5.42 17.26 -1.84
CA ILE A 201 -4.85 17.06 -3.18
C ILE A 201 -5.07 18.31 -4.04
N LEU A 202 -6.28 18.90 -4.03
CA LEU A 202 -6.56 20.14 -4.75
C LEU A 202 -5.68 21.31 -4.26
N LEU A 203 -5.41 21.36 -2.95
CA LEU A 203 -4.54 22.36 -2.32
C LEU A 203 -3.04 22.09 -2.54
N MET A 204 -2.64 21.03 -3.25
CA MET A 204 -1.23 20.79 -3.57
C MET A 204 -0.63 21.91 -4.42
N VAL A 205 -1.44 22.58 -5.24
CA VAL A 205 -1.03 23.78 -6.00
C VAL A 205 -0.50 24.88 -5.07
N VAL A 206 -0.98 24.94 -3.83
CA VAL A 206 -0.64 25.98 -2.84
C VAL A 206 0.53 25.54 -1.91
N MET A 207 1.26 24.46 -2.22
CA MET A 207 2.25 23.78 -1.36
C MET A 207 1.72 23.24 -0.01
N VAL A 208 0.72 23.88 0.59
CA VAL A 208 0.06 23.51 1.85
C VAL A 208 -0.71 22.18 1.73
N GLY A 209 -1.11 21.78 0.52
CA GLY A 209 -1.84 20.52 0.32
C GLY A 209 -1.06 19.27 0.72
N PHE A 210 0.26 19.24 0.51
CA PHE A 210 1.09 18.08 0.86
C PHE A 210 1.12 17.76 2.38
N PRO A 211 1.45 18.71 3.28
CA PRO A 211 1.41 18.44 4.72
C PRO A 211 0.00 18.09 5.21
N MET A 212 -1.05 18.70 4.65
CA MET A 212 -2.44 18.39 5.01
C MET A 212 -2.84 16.97 4.57
N PHE A 213 -2.46 16.55 3.36
CA PHE A 213 -2.73 15.19 2.88
C PHE A 213 -2.07 14.15 3.77
N LEU A 214 -0.80 14.36 4.14
CA LEU A 214 -0.08 13.47 5.06
C LEU A 214 -0.74 13.43 6.46
N LEU A 215 -1.21 14.58 6.96
CA LEU A 215 -1.90 14.66 8.25
C LEU A 215 -3.19 13.82 8.24
N PHE A 216 -4.05 13.98 7.24
CA PHE A 216 -5.30 13.21 7.16
C PHE A 216 -5.06 11.73 6.87
N SER A 217 -4.11 11.41 5.98
CA SER A 217 -3.74 10.02 5.68
C SER A 217 -3.19 9.29 6.91
N SER A 218 -2.30 9.93 7.66
CA SER A 218 -1.77 9.36 8.91
C SER A 218 -2.84 9.24 10.00
N GLY A 219 -3.73 10.21 10.13
CA GLY A 219 -4.88 10.14 11.02
C GLY A 219 -5.78 8.93 10.71
N LEU A 220 -6.12 8.74 9.44
CA LEU A 220 -6.90 7.59 9.00
C LEU A 220 -6.17 6.27 9.26
N MET A 221 -4.85 6.23 9.07
CA MET A 221 -4.03 5.06 9.37
C MET A 221 -4.07 4.68 10.86
N VAL A 222 -3.96 5.66 11.77
CA VAL A 222 -4.02 5.40 13.21
C VAL A 222 -5.41 4.90 13.60
N VAL A 223 -6.48 5.56 13.11
CA VAL A 223 -7.85 5.17 13.40
C VAL A 223 -8.16 3.76 12.85
N SER A 224 -7.71 3.44 11.64
CA SER A 224 -7.96 2.13 11.03
C SER A 224 -7.23 1.00 11.74
N ILE A 225 -6.00 1.22 12.23
CA ILE A 225 -5.25 0.25 13.03
C ILE A 225 -6.00 -0.03 14.33
N PHE A 226 -6.30 1.00 15.13
CA PHE A 226 -7.01 0.83 16.40
C PHE A 226 -8.39 0.23 16.20
N GLY A 227 -9.12 0.68 15.17
CA GLY A 227 -10.45 0.19 14.84
C GLY A 227 -10.45 -1.28 14.45
N SER A 228 -9.47 -1.72 13.67
CA SER A 228 -9.31 -3.12 13.33
C SER A 228 -9.10 -3.97 14.58
N VAL A 229 -8.20 -3.57 15.48
CA VAL A 229 -7.95 -4.29 16.74
C VAL A 229 -9.23 -4.51 17.54
N VAL A 230 -10.09 -3.50 17.65
CA VAL A 230 -11.38 -3.60 18.33
C VAL A 230 -12.32 -4.61 17.66
N VAL A 231 -12.41 -4.60 16.33
CA VAL A 231 -13.26 -5.53 15.57
C VAL A 231 -12.77 -6.98 15.72
N PHE A 232 -11.47 -7.22 15.58
CA PHE A 232 -10.87 -8.55 15.78
C PHE A 232 -11.09 -9.05 17.20
N HIS A 233 -10.91 -8.19 18.21
CA HIS A 233 -11.19 -8.52 19.60
C HIS A 233 -12.67 -8.90 19.80
N ARG A 234 -13.62 -8.14 19.23
CA ARG A 234 -15.04 -8.46 19.35
C ARG A 234 -15.37 -9.82 18.75
N VAL A 235 -14.84 -10.12 17.55
CA VAL A 235 -15.04 -11.45 16.94
C VAL A 235 -14.44 -12.56 17.80
N GLY A 236 -13.27 -12.33 18.41
CA GLY A 236 -12.68 -13.25 19.39
C GLY A 236 -13.58 -13.51 20.60
N THR A 237 -14.14 -12.46 21.20
CA THR A 237 -15.08 -12.61 22.33
C THR A 237 -16.34 -13.38 21.95
N VAL A 238 -16.88 -13.16 20.74
CA VAL A 238 -18.03 -13.92 20.23
C VAL A 238 -17.68 -15.39 20.03
N ILE A 239 -16.48 -15.70 19.53
CA ILE A 239 -16.00 -17.09 19.41
C ILE A 239 -15.84 -17.74 20.79
N GLU A 240 -15.31 -17.01 21.77
CA GLU A 240 -15.17 -17.48 23.15
C GLU A 240 -16.54 -17.79 23.77
N GLU A 241 -17.49 -16.87 23.66
CA GLU A 241 -18.88 -17.02 24.11
C GLU A 241 -19.54 -18.25 23.45
N LEU A 242 -19.43 -18.40 22.12
CA LEU A 242 -19.97 -19.54 21.38
C LEU A 242 -19.30 -20.88 21.72
N SER A 243 -18.02 -20.85 22.09
CA SER A 243 -17.26 -22.05 22.46
C SER A 243 -17.61 -22.57 23.86
N ASN A 244 -18.47 -21.90 24.62
CA ASN A 244 -18.82 -22.23 26.01
C ASN A 244 -17.58 -22.44 26.91
N GLY A 245 -16.54 -21.64 26.69
CA GLY A 245 -15.29 -21.71 27.47
C GLY A 245 -14.35 -22.87 27.10
N LEU A 246 -14.63 -23.63 26.02
CA LEU A 246 -13.72 -24.66 25.52
C LEU A 246 -12.41 -24.07 24.98
N LEU A 247 -12.46 -22.84 24.47
CA LEU A 247 -11.30 -22.08 24.03
C LEU A 247 -10.92 -21.05 25.08
N SER A 248 -9.63 -20.95 25.40
CA SER A 248 -9.11 -19.83 26.19
C SER A 248 -9.24 -18.52 25.42
N THR A 249 -9.26 -17.38 26.13
CA THR A 249 -9.29 -16.03 25.52
C THR A 249 -8.18 -15.82 24.47
N VAL A 250 -6.99 -16.41 24.70
CA VAL A 250 -5.90 -16.35 23.72
C VAL A 250 -6.20 -17.21 22.50
N ALA A 251 -6.77 -18.41 22.70
CA ALA A 251 -7.16 -19.30 21.61
C ALA A 251 -8.32 -18.72 20.78
N SER A 252 -9.31 -18.06 21.40
CA SER A 252 -10.41 -17.42 20.69
C SER A 252 -9.94 -16.23 19.84
N LEU A 253 -9.00 -15.41 20.36
CA LEU A 253 -8.36 -14.32 19.60
C LEU A 253 -7.51 -14.85 18.43
N LEU A 254 -6.73 -15.91 18.66
CA LEU A 254 -6.00 -16.60 17.60
C LEU A 254 -6.94 -17.11 16.50
N MET A 255 -8.05 -17.75 16.90
CA MET A 255 -9.06 -18.23 15.97
C MET A 255 -9.72 -17.09 15.20
N ALA A 256 -10.03 -15.96 15.84
CA ALA A 256 -10.57 -14.78 15.17
C ALA A 256 -9.60 -14.26 14.10
N VAL A 257 -8.32 -14.14 14.43
CA VAL A 257 -7.28 -13.68 13.49
C VAL A 257 -7.11 -14.65 12.33
N LEU A 258 -7.11 -15.96 12.59
CA LEU A 258 -7.01 -16.98 11.54
C LEU A 258 -8.25 -16.95 10.61
N LEU A 259 -9.45 -16.94 11.16
CA LEU A 259 -10.69 -16.95 10.38
C LEU A 259 -10.84 -15.68 9.55
N ILE A 260 -10.69 -14.50 10.17
CA ILE A 260 -10.75 -13.24 9.45
C ILE A 260 -9.61 -13.16 8.44
N GLY A 261 -8.38 -13.53 8.83
CA GLY A 261 -7.21 -13.52 7.94
C GLY A 261 -7.43 -14.33 6.66
N VAL A 262 -7.94 -15.56 6.78
CA VAL A 262 -8.29 -16.41 5.62
C VAL A 262 -9.36 -15.74 4.75
N ILE A 263 -10.41 -15.18 5.36
CA ILE A 263 -11.46 -14.45 4.63
C ILE A 263 -10.88 -13.25 3.88
N LEU A 264 -9.94 -12.52 4.48
CA LEU A 264 -9.32 -11.35 3.88
C LEU A 264 -8.50 -11.66 2.62
N HIS A 265 -8.09 -12.91 2.42
CA HIS A 265 -7.36 -13.33 1.23
C HIS A 265 -8.26 -13.66 0.03
N LEU A 266 -9.59 -13.71 0.22
CA LEU A 266 -10.52 -13.87 -0.90
C LEU A 266 -10.59 -12.55 -1.68
N PRO A 267 -10.36 -12.51 -3.01
CA PRO A 267 -10.24 -11.25 -3.77
C PRO A 267 -11.45 -10.32 -3.65
N LEU A 268 -12.66 -10.89 -3.67
CA LEU A 268 -13.92 -10.14 -3.55
C LEU A 268 -14.44 -10.10 -2.12
N LEU A 269 -14.42 -11.24 -1.41
CA LEU A 269 -14.95 -11.31 -0.05
C LEU A 269 -14.07 -10.54 0.93
N GLY A 270 -12.75 -10.64 0.75
CA GLY A 270 -11.76 -10.02 1.61
C GLY A 270 -11.73 -8.51 1.49
N THR A 271 -11.91 -7.96 0.28
CA THR A 271 -12.00 -6.50 0.07
C THR A 271 -13.26 -5.92 0.69
N LEU A 272 -14.41 -6.60 0.53
CA LEU A 272 -15.65 -6.22 1.20
C LEU A 272 -15.53 -6.32 2.73
N MET A 273 -14.90 -7.38 3.23
CA MET A 273 -14.71 -7.57 4.67
C MET A 273 -13.75 -6.51 5.24
N GLN A 274 -12.66 -6.18 4.54
CA GLN A 274 -11.75 -5.09 4.92
C GLN A 274 -12.46 -3.75 4.95
N LEU A 275 -13.29 -3.45 3.94
CA LEU A 275 -14.07 -2.21 3.92
C LEU A 275 -15.03 -2.15 5.11
N THR A 276 -15.69 -3.27 5.43
CA THR A 276 -16.61 -3.36 6.56
C THR A 276 -15.86 -3.18 7.89
N ILE A 277 -14.71 -3.83 8.07
CA ILE A 277 -13.84 -3.67 9.25
C ILE A 277 -13.34 -2.22 9.36
N LEU A 278 -12.93 -1.60 8.25
CA LEU A 278 -12.49 -0.21 8.23
C LEU A 278 -13.61 0.73 8.66
N ILE A 279 -14.81 0.57 8.10
CA ILE A 279 -15.98 1.39 8.43
C ILE A 279 -16.35 1.20 9.91
N MET A 280 -16.59 -0.04 10.36
CA MET A 280 -16.97 -0.30 11.75
C MET A 280 -15.88 0.13 12.74
N GLY A 281 -14.62 -0.15 12.42
CA GLY A 281 -13.46 0.22 13.22
C GLY A 281 -13.30 1.74 13.36
N CYS A 282 -13.47 2.50 12.27
CA CYS A 282 -13.47 3.95 12.33
C CYS A 282 -14.63 4.48 13.19
N GLY A 283 -15.83 3.93 13.00
CA GLY A 283 -17.01 4.34 13.73
C GLY A 283 -16.85 4.20 15.24
N VAL A 284 -16.45 3.01 15.69
CA VAL A 284 -16.29 2.72 17.12
C VAL A 284 -15.17 3.55 17.75
N ILE A 285 -14.03 3.72 17.08
CA ILE A 285 -12.91 4.47 17.64
C ILE A 285 -13.20 5.95 17.77
N ILE A 286 -13.83 6.57 16.76
CA ILE A 286 -14.19 7.98 16.81
C ILE A 286 -15.27 8.23 17.87
N GLU A 287 -16.25 7.34 17.94
CA GLU A 287 -17.33 7.46 18.91
C GLU A 287 -16.85 7.31 20.35
N THR A 288 -16.15 6.21 20.64
CA THR A 288 -15.61 5.90 21.98
C THR A 288 -14.40 6.74 22.34
N ARG A 289 -13.85 7.48 21.37
CA ARG A 289 -12.65 8.32 21.51
C ARG A 289 -11.47 7.49 21.95
N PHE A 290 -11.16 6.46 21.14
CA PHE A 290 -10.16 5.45 21.44
C PHE A 290 -10.44 4.72 22.77
N GLY A 291 -11.71 4.37 23.02
CA GLY A 291 -12.11 3.64 24.23
C GLY A 291 -12.01 4.42 25.55
N THR A 292 -11.78 5.72 25.51
CA THR A 292 -11.66 6.52 26.75
C THR A 292 -13.00 6.99 27.29
N ASN A 293 -14.02 7.11 26.43
CA ASN A 293 -15.33 7.73 26.72
C ASN A 293 -15.28 9.14 27.35
N LYS A 294 -14.09 9.76 27.44
CA LYS A 294 -13.91 11.10 28.03
C LYS A 294 -14.33 12.17 27.04
N GLN A 295 -14.99 13.23 27.49
CA GLN A 295 -15.33 14.37 26.63
C GLN A 295 -14.06 14.97 25.99
N TRP A 296 -14.02 15.08 24.65
CA TRP A 296 -12.92 15.73 23.91
C TRP A 296 -12.60 17.12 24.46
N PHE A 297 -13.65 17.82 24.89
CA PHE A 297 -13.55 19.14 25.51
C PHE A 297 -14.26 19.09 26.86
N THR A 298 -13.49 18.99 27.94
CA THR A 298 -14.03 19.14 29.30
C THR A 298 -14.51 20.57 29.47
N LYS A 299 -15.84 20.78 29.53
CA LYS A 299 -16.38 22.06 30.00
C LYS A 299 -15.94 22.22 31.46
N LYS A 300 -14.87 22.99 31.71
CA LYS A 300 -14.57 23.46 33.07
C LYS A 300 -15.81 24.20 33.57
N LYS A 301 -16.54 23.61 34.53
CA LYS A 301 -17.57 24.33 35.29
C LYS A 301 -16.85 25.49 35.97
N ARG A 302 -17.00 26.69 35.41
CA ARG A 302 -16.48 27.93 35.97
C ARG A 302 -17.40 28.25 37.15
N TYR A 303 -17.03 27.76 38.34
CA TYR A 303 -17.63 28.20 39.58
C TYR A 303 -17.22 29.65 39.77
N TRP A 304 -18.05 30.57 39.30
CA TRP A 304 -17.97 31.95 39.74
C TRP A 304 -18.41 31.96 41.20
N ALA A 305 -17.44 32.05 42.10
CA ALA A 305 -17.70 32.42 43.48
C ALA A 305 -18.32 33.82 43.46
N ALA A 306 -19.58 33.92 43.88
CA ALA A 306 -20.17 35.19 44.23
C ALA A 306 -19.46 35.69 45.50
N SER A 307 -18.70 36.77 45.35
CA SER A 307 -18.21 37.61 46.45
C SER A 307 -18.76 39.00 46.25
#